data_AF-B6W946-F1
#
_entry.id   AF-B6W946-F1
#
_cell.length_a   1.000
_cell.length_b   1.000
_cell.length_c   1.000
_cell.angle_alpha   90.00
_cell.angle_beta   90.00
_cell.angle_gamma   90.00
#
_symmetry.space_group_name_H-M   'P 1'
#
loop_
_entity.id
_entity.type
_entity.pdbx_description
1 polymer ?
#
loop_
_entity_poly.entity_id
_entity_poly.type
_entity_poly.pdbx_seq_one_letter_code
_entity_poly.pdbx_strand_id
1 'polypeptide(L)'
;MSEYFSSKMQIRKRQLSCDLSILPVTRQTGAMQWMVGDVELTSGIKGIGDFFSKSIKGSVTKESAVKPEYRGSGRVILEPTYKHIILIDLAEWNNSIVLEDGYFLACTSNLKQK
;
A
#
# COMPACT_ATOMS: atom_id res chain seq x y z
N MET A 1 -26.36 -15.67 -6.66
CA MET A 1 -26.62 -16.54 -5.48
C MET A 1 -25.35 -16.83 -4.69
N SER A 2 -24.20 -17.11 -5.34
CA SER A 2 -22.89 -17.25 -4.68
C SER A 2 -22.48 -16.01 -3.86
N GLU A 3 -22.60 -14.80 -4.41
CA GLU A 3 -22.26 -13.55 -3.70
C GLU A 3 -23.05 -13.33 -2.41
N TYR A 4 -24.33 -13.74 -2.40
CA TYR A 4 -25.17 -13.65 -1.20
C TYR A 4 -24.64 -14.55 -0.08
N PHE A 5 -24.32 -15.81 -0.38
CA PHE A 5 -23.74 -16.73 0.62
C PHE A 5 -22.31 -16.34 1.01
N SER A 6 -21.47 -15.89 0.05
CA SER A 6 -20.16 -15.31 0.33
C SER A 6 -20.25 -14.15 1.32
N SER A 7 -21.23 -13.25 1.14
CA SER A 7 -21.43 -12.11 2.05
C SER A 7 -21.84 -12.53 3.48
N LYS A 8 -22.57 -13.65 3.62
CA LYS A 8 -22.93 -14.26 4.90
C LYS A 8 -21.70 -14.86 5.59
N MET A 9 -20.74 -15.36 4.82
CA MET A 9 -19.44 -15.86 5.29
C MET A 9 -18.38 -14.74 5.42
N GLN A 10 -18.79 -13.46 5.39
CA GLN A 10 -17.88 -12.30 5.45
C GLN A 10 -16.85 -12.23 4.32
N ILE A 11 -17.08 -12.88 3.18
CA ILE A 11 -16.31 -12.72 1.96
C ILE A 11 -16.95 -11.58 1.18
N ARG A 12 -16.37 -10.39 1.31
CA ARG A 12 -16.86 -9.15 0.68
C ARG A 12 -15.71 -8.46 -0.03
N LYS A 13 -16.01 -7.77 -1.14
CA LYS A 13 -15.05 -6.92 -1.82
C LYS A 13 -14.75 -5.72 -0.92
N ARG A 14 -13.49 -5.55 -0.55
CA ARG A 14 -12.97 -4.51 0.33
C ARG A 14 -11.95 -3.67 -0.40
N GLN A 15 -11.75 -2.47 0.10
CA GLN A 15 -10.79 -1.54 -0.46
C GLN A 15 -10.21 -0.69 0.67
N LEU A 16 -8.88 -0.46 0.63
CA LEU A 16 -8.23 0.44 1.57
C LEU A 16 -8.19 1.85 0.96
N SER A 17 -8.65 2.82 1.75
CA SER A 17 -8.59 4.24 1.44
C SER A 17 -7.59 4.89 2.39
N CYS A 18 -6.57 5.54 1.85
CA CYS A 18 -5.53 6.22 2.59
C CYS A 18 -5.72 7.73 2.49
N ASP A 19 -5.98 8.39 3.62
CA ASP A 19 -6.10 9.84 3.71
C ASP A 19 -4.75 10.47 4.02
N LEU A 20 -4.17 11.17 3.05
CA LEU A 20 -2.82 11.72 3.17
C LEU A 20 -2.78 12.97 4.06
N SER A 21 -3.93 13.62 4.27
CA SER A 21 -4.03 14.78 5.18
C SER A 21 -3.73 14.40 6.64
N ILE A 22 -3.86 13.12 6.99
CA ILE A 22 -3.54 12.60 8.32
C ILE A 22 -2.04 12.31 8.39
N LEU A 23 -1.55 11.41 7.53
CA LEU A 23 -0.14 11.01 7.49
C LEU A 23 0.25 10.53 6.08
N PRO A 24 1.53 10.71 5.70
CA PRO A 24 2.14 10.00 4.58
C PRO A 24 1.96 8.49 4.64
N VAL A 25 1.78 7.87 3.47
CA VAL A 25 1.57 6.42 3.36
C VAL A 25 2.58 5.77 2.42
N THR A 26 3.19 4.69 2.89
CA THR A 26 4.02 3.78 2.10
C THR A 26 3.25 2.49 1.82
N ARG A 27 3.31 1.95 0.60
CA ARG A 27 2.50 0.80 0.19
C ARG A 27 3.26 -0.17 -0.72
N GLN A 28 2.88 -1.44 -0.76
CA GLN A 28 3.45 -2.47 -1.65
C GLN A 28 3.25 -2.16 -3.13
N THR A 29 4.30 -2.15 -3.95
CA THR A 29 4.25 -1.89 -5.40
C THR A 29 3.09 -2.61 -6.11
N GLY A 30 2.39 -1.91 -7.02
CA GLY A 30 1.27 -2.47 -7.79
C GLY A 30 -0.12 -2.49 -7.13
N ALA A 31 -0.25 -2.39 -5.81
CA ALA A 31 -1.54 -2.36 -5.11
C ALA A 31 -2.36 -1.04 -5.22
N MET A 32 -2.10 -0.10 -6.14
CA MET A 32 -2.71 1.24 -6.16
C MET A 32 -3.65 1.28 -7.34
N GLN A 33 -4.90 1.66 -7.10
CA GLN A 33 -5.90 1.75 -8.15
C GLN A 33 -5.99 3.18 -8.70
N TRP A 34 -6.17 4.17 -7.83
CA TRP A 34 -6.29 5.58 -8.21
C TRP A 34 -5.99 6.51 -7.03
N MET A 35 -5.81 7.79 -7.33
CA MET A 35 -5.59 8.85 -6.35
C MET A 35 -6.37 10.10 -6.75
N VAL A 36 -6.72 10.95 -5.78
CA VAL A 36 -7.48 12.18 -6.00
C VAL A 36 -7.00 13.29 -5.07
N GLY A 37 -7.02 14.53 -5.56
CA GLY A 37 -6.56 15.70 -4.83
C GLY A 37 -5.04 15.88 -4.92
N ASP A 38 -4.50 16.64 -3.97
CA ASP A 38 -3.07 16.96 -3.88
C ASP A 38 -2.29 15.75 -3.33
N VAL A 39 -1.63 15.02 -4.24
CA VAL A 39 -0.91 13.79 -3.95
C VAL A 39 0.46 13.82 -4.64
N GLU A 40 1.52 13.75 -3.84
CA GLU A 40 2.91 13.71 -4.29
C GLU A 40 3.54 12.33 -4.02
N LEU A 41 4.18 11.75 -5.03
CA LEU A 41 4.97 10.52 -4.90
C LEU A 41 6.42 10.89 -4.53
N THR A 42 6.88 10.47 -3.36
CA THR A 42 8.18 10.89 -2.80
C THR A 42 9.20 9.77 -2.68
N SER A 43 8.88 8.54 -3.12
CA SER A 43 9.77 7.38 -3.04
C SER A 43 11.05 7.57 -3.87
N GLY A 44 12.09 8.14 -3.26
CA GLY A 44 13.51 8.01 -3.58
C GLY A 44 14.00 8.35 -4.99
N ILE A 45 13.14 8.70 -5.94
CA ILE A 45 13.47 8.86 -7.36
C ILE A 45 12.98 10.23 -7.80
N LYS A 46 13.93 11.12 -8.12
CA LYS A 46 13.74 12.49 -8.62
C LYS A 46 13.01 12.61 -9.98
N GLY A 47 12.20 11.64 -10.39
CA GLY A 47 11.50 11.72 -11.68
C GLY A 47 10.58 10.55 -11.99
N ILE A 48 9.37 10.89 -12.44
CA ILE A 48 8.33 9.98 -12.95
C ILE A 48 8.84 9.15 -14.16
N GLY A 49 9.80 9.70 -14.93
CA GLY A 49 10.39 9.02 -16.10
C GLY A 49 11.40 7.91 -15.79
N ASP A 50 11.96 7.86 -14.58
CA ASP A 50 13.00 6.89 -14.21
C ASP A 50 12.45 5.72 -13.36
N PHE A 51 11.19 5.82 -12.91
CA PHE A 51 10.49 4.78 -12.15
C PHE A 51 9.93 3.68 -13.06
N PHE A 52 9.40 4.06 -14.23
CA PHE A 52 8.86 3.11 -15.21
C PHE A 52 9.98 2.34 -15.93
N SER A 53 11.07 3.02 -16.27
CA SER A 53 12.25 2.42 -16.93
C SER A 53 12.99 1.42 -16.02
N LYS A 54 13.05 1.67 -14.70
CA LYS A 54 13.66 0.76 -13.72
C LYS A 54 12.72 -0.35 -13.25
N SER A 55 11.41 -0.13 -13.23
CA SER A 55 10.44 -1.18 -12.89
C SER A 55 10.38 -2.29 -13.95
N ILE A 56 10.73 -2.01 -15.21
CA ILE A 56 10.76 -3.02 -16.29
C ILE A 56 12.08 -3.81 -16.31
N LYS A 57 13.20 -3.22 -15.88
CA LYS A 57 14.51 -3.92 -15.80
C LYS A 57 14.71 -4.74 -14.53
N GLY A 58 13.90 -4.53 -13.49
CA GLY A 58 14.02 -5.18 -12.18
C GLY A 58 13.37 -6.57 -12.07
N SER A 59 12.85 -7.12 -13.16
CA SER A 59 12.25 -8.46 -13.18
C SER A 59 13.28 -9.61 -13.02
N VAL A 60 14.58 -9.30 -12.85
CA VAL A 60 15.67 -10.28 -12.77
C VAL A 60 16.54 -10.18 -11.50
N THR A 61 16.36 -9.18 -10.64
CA THR A 61 17.11 -9.11 -9.37
C THR A 61 16.15 -9.03 -8.20
N LYS A 62 16.16 -10.08 -7.35
CA LYS A 62 15.44 -10.20 -6.08
C LYS A 62 15.97 -9.21 -5.02
N GLU A 63 16.17 -7.96 -5.39
CA GLU A 63 16.53 -6.88 -4.48
C GLU A 63 15.30 -5.99 -4.31
N SER A 64 14.89 -5.87 -3.04
CA SER A 64 13.73 -5.13 -2.51
C SER A 64 13.13 -4.09 -3.47
N ALA A 65 11.94 -4.39 -4.00
CA ALA A 65 11.19 -3.41 -4.77
C ALA A 65 10.95 -2.17 -3.88
N VAL A 66 11.48 -1.02 -4.31
CA VAL A 66 11.29 0.25 -3.59
C VAL A 66 9.78 0.48 -3.41
N LYS A 67 9.31 0.42 -2.17
CA LYS A 67 7.90 0.62 -1.86
C LYS A 67 7.55 2.10 -2.06
N PRO A 68 6.56 2.44 -2.91
CA PRO A 68 6.17 3.82 -3.14
C PRO A 68 5.65 4.51 -1.87
N GLU A 69 6.00 5.79 -1.70
CA GLU A 69 5.59 6.68 -0.61
C GLU A 69 4.80 7.86 -1.17
N TYR A 70 3.65 8.14 -0.57
CA TYR A 70 2.75 9.22 -0.97
C TYR A 70 2.56 10.22 0.17
N ARG A 71 2.55 11.52 -0.17
CA ARG A 71 2.32 12.66 0.73
C ARG A 71 1.35 13.67 0.10
N GLY A 72 0.84 14.60 0.89
CA GLY A 72 -0.05 15.67 0.42
C GLY A 72 -1.33 15.75 1.24
N SER A 73 -2.36 16.39 0.69
CA SER A 73 -3.67 16.56 1.33
C SER A 73 -4.81 15.81 0.62
N GLY A 74 -4.49 15.00 -0.39
CA GLY A 74 -5.41 14.15 -1.14
C GLY A 74 -5.61 12.75 -0.54
N ARG A 75 -6.11 11.84 -1.38
CA ARG A 75 -6.46 10.47 -1.00
C ARG A 75 -5.93 9.46 -2.02
N VAL A 76 -5.38 8.35 -1.51
CA VAL A 76 -4.88 7.24 -2.32
C VAL A 76 -5.77 6.02 -2.07
N ILE A 77 -6.24 5.40 -3.14
CA ILE A 77 -7.14 4.26 -3.09
C ILE A 77 -6.46 3.02 -3.68
N LEU A 78 -6.53 1.92 -2.94
CA LEU A 78 -5.83 0.67 -3.29
C LEU A 78 -6.69 -0.24 -4.15
N GLU A 79 -6.08 -1.24 -4.78
CA GLU A 79 -6.84 -2.24 -5.55
C GLU A 79 -7.90 -2.95 -4.67
N PRO A 80 -9.14 -3.12 -5.16
CA PRO A 80 -10.14 -3.90 -4.46
C PRO A 80 -9.71 -5.35 -4.27
N THR A 81 -10.05 -5.94 -3.12
CA THR A 81 -9.68 -7.33 -2.79
C THR A 81 -10.79 -8.06 -2.05
N TYR A 82 -10.87 -9.38 -2.25
CA TYR A 82 -11.69 -10.26 -1.41
C TYR A 82 -10.94 -10.78 -0.19
N LYS A 83 -9.62 -10.54 -0.11
CA LYS A 83 -8.83 -10.83 1.08
C LYS A 83 -9.29 -9.99 2.27
N HIS A 84 -8.98 -10.46 3.47
CA HIS A 84 -9.14 -9.65 4.67
C HIS A 84 -8.06 -8.56 4.72
N ILE A 85 -8.47 -7.36 5.14
CA ILE A 85 -7.56 -6.26 5.45
C ILE A 85 -7.56 -6.14 6.97
N ILE A 86 -6.37 -6.27 7.56
CA ILE A 86 -6.17 -6.16 9.00
C ILE A 86 -5.46 -4.84 9.25
N LEU A 87 -6.09 -3.96 10.03
CA LEU A 87 -5.48 -2.71 10.49
C LEU A 87 -4.87 -2.98 11.87
N ILE A 88 -3.61 -2.62 12.05
CA ILE A 88 -2.84 -2.89 13.27
C ILE A 88 -2.26 -1.57 13.76
N ASP A 89 -2.46 -1.26 15.03
CA ASP A 89 -1.69 -0.22 15.71
C ASP A 89 -0.43 -0.85 16.33
N LEU A 90 0.74 -0.40 15.88
CA LEU A 90 2.00 -0.93 16.40
C LEU A 90 2.26 -0.52 17.85
N ALA A 91 1.61 0.52 18.37
CA ALA A 91 1.71 0.88 19.77
C ALA A 91 1.25 -0.27 20.70
N GLU A 92 0.30 -1.09 20.25
CA GLU A 92 -0.18 -2.28 20.96
C GLU A 92 0.76 -3.49 20.80
N TRP A 93 1.79 -3.39 19.95
CA TRP A 93 2.70 -4.48 19.54
C TRP A 93 4.17 -4.13 19.77
N ASN A 94 4.49 -3.47 20.89
CA ASN A 94 5.86 -3.05 21.23
C ASN A 94 6.55 -2.25 20.09
N ASN A 95 5.78 -1.49 19.31
CA ASN A 95 6.20 -0.68 18.18
C ASN A 95 6.88 -1.45 17.02
N SER A 96 6.65 -2.77 16.91
CA SER A 96 7.30 -3.57 15.87
C SER A 96 6.48 -4.79 15.47
N ILE A 97 6.52 -5.13 14.18
CA ILE A 97 5.95 -6.37 13.65
C ILE A 97 6.86 -6.93 12.56
N VAL A 98 6.94 -8.26 12.48
CA VAL A 98 7.63 -8.95 11.38
C VAL A 98 6.56 -9.59 10.51
N LEU A 99 6.57 -9.26 9.22
CA LEU A 99 5.61 -9.73 8.24
C LEU A 99 6.36 -10.29 7.03
N GLU A 100 5.79 -11.31 6.40
CA GLU A 100 6.17 -11.69 5.04
C GLU A 100 5.77 -10.58 4.06
N ASP A 101 6.56 -10.35 3.01
CA ASP A 101 6.28 -9.33 1.99
C ASP A 101 4.90 -9.50 1.33
N GLY A 102 4.39 -10.74 1.23
CA GLY A 102 3.05 -11.03 0.71
C GLY A 102 1.88 -10.58 1.59
N TYR A 103 2.13 -10.32 2.88
CA TYR A 103 1.13 -9.82 3.82
C TYR A 103 1.16 -8.30 3.99
N PHE A 104 2.28 -7.65 3.67
CA PHE A 104 2.39 -6.19 3.76
C PHE A 104 1.56 -5.52 2.66
N LEU A 105 0.55 -4.74 3.05
CA LEU A 105 -0.25 -3.94 2.12
C LEU A 105 0.21 -2.47 2.11
N ALA A 106 0.06 -1.79 3.25
CA ALA A 106 0.38 -0.38 3.42
C ALA A 106 0.71 -0.07 4.88
N CYS A 107 1.42 1.03 5.12
CA CYS A 107 1.65 1.57 6.46
C CYS A 107 1.90 3.08 6.40
N THR A 108 1.90 3.74 7.55
CA THR A 108 2.36 5.12 7.66
C THR A 108 3.86 5.20 7.35
N SER A 109 4.29 6.23 6.63
CA SER A 109 5.69 6.33 6.15
C SER A 109 6.70 6.68 7.24
N ASN A 110 6.24 7.01 8.45
CA ASN A 110 7.10 7.19 9.62
C ASN A 110 7.69 5.87 10.15
N LEU A 111 7.20 4.71 9.68
CA LEU A 111 7.70 3.42 10.10
C LEU A 111 8.98 3.04 9.37
N LYS A 112 10.00 2.65 10.14
CA LYS A 112 11.25 2.14 9.60
C LYS A 112 11.07 0.70 9.14
N GLN A 113 11.21 0.49 7.84
CA GLN A 113 11.22 -0.84 7.22
C GLN A 113 12.67 -1.35 7.15
N LYS A 114 12.88 -2.61 7.51
CA LYS A 114 14.18 -3.28 7.49
C LYS A 114 14.15 -4.46 6.54
#